data_AF-A0A424YKG9-F1
#
_entry.id   AF-A0A424YKG9-F1
#
_cell.length_a   1.000
_cell.length_b   1.000
_cell.length_c   1.000
_cell.angle_alpha   90.00
_cell.angle_beta   90.00
_cell.angle_gamma   90.00
#
_symmetry.space_group_name_H-M   'P 1'
#
loop_
_entity.id
_entity.type
_entity.pdbx_description
1 polymer ?
#
loop_
_entity_poly.entity_id
_entity_poly.type
_entity_poly.pdbx_seq_one_letter_code
_entity_poly.pdbx_strand_id
1 'polypeptide(L)' 'MGITTIQVSTEVKSRLDDLKCYSRESYNNVVRRLLDLAIDTEPLSDEAILGIEEALQDLKAGRIYSEEEIKKEFGVR' A
#
# COMPACT_ATOMS: atom_id res chain seq x y z
N MET A 1 15.62 -21.15 1.70
CA MET A 1 14.14 -21.13 1.51
C MET A 1 13.70 -22.56 1.23
N GLY A 2 12.80 -23.10 2.05
CA GLY A 2 12.19 -24.41 1.80
C GLY A 2 11.05 -24.29 0.79
N ILE A 3 10.81 -25.34 0.02
CA ILE A 3 9.65 -25.46 -0.86
C ILE A 3 8.62 -26.33 -0.14
N THR A 4 7.37 -25.88 -0.11
CA THR A 4 6.24 -26.64 0.41
C THR A 4 5.13 -26.68 -0.64
N THR A 5 4.16 -27.58 -0.46
CA THR A 5 3.01 -27.71 -1.34
C THR A 5 1.74 -27.36 -0.57
N ILE A 6 0.84 -26.63 -1.22
CA ILE A 6 -0.52 -26.39 -0.74
C ILE A 6 -1.52 -26.95 -1.75
N GLN A 7 -2.69 -27.35 -1.27
CA GLN A 7 -3.79 -27.78 -2.13
C GLN A 7 -4.79 -26.62 -2.27
N VAL A 8 -5.23 -26.34 -3.49
CA VAL A 8 -6.24 -25.31 -3.78
C VAL A 8 -7.26 -25.87 -4.76
N SER A 9 -8.49 -25.36 -4.74
CA SER A 9 -9.49 -25.73 -5.73
C SER A 9 -9.10 -25.25 -7.13
N THR A 10 -9.66 -25.87 -8.16
CA THR A 10 -9.48 -25.45 -9.56
C THR A 10 -9.95 -24.01 -9.77
N GLU A 11 -11.03 -23.60 -9.11
CA GLU A 11 -11.54 -22.24 -9.13
C GLU A 11 -10.52 -21.24 -8.56
N VAL A 12 -9.94 -21.52 -7.38
CA VAL A 12 -8.92 -20.66 -6.77
C VAL A 12 -7.69 -20.55 -7.69
N LYS A 13 -7.26 -21.67 -8.28
CA LYS A 13 -6.16 -21.67 -9.25
C LYS A 13 -6.46 -20.75 -10.45
N SER A 14 -7.68 -20.79 -11.00
CA SER A 14 -8.09 -19.91 -12.10
C SER A 14 -8.03 -18.45 -11.70
N ARG A 15 -8.52 -18.11 -10.50
CA ARG A 15 -8.44 -16.73 -9.98
C ARG A 15 -6.99 -16.27 -9.79
N LEU A 16 -6.10 -17.16 -9.37
CA LEU A 16 -4.67 -16.86 -9.29
C LEU A 16 -4.03 -16.65 -10.67
N ASP A 17 -4.55 -17.29 -11.72
CA ASP A 17 -4.10 -17.05 -13.10
C ASP A 17 -4.50 -15.65 -13.59
N ASP A 18 -5.72 -15.21 -13.30
CA ASP A 18 -6.19 -13.86 -13.65
C ASP A 18 -5.41 -12.74 -12.93
N LEU A 19 -4.85 -13.06 -11.76
CA LEU A 19 -4.06 -12.13 -10.95
C LEU A 19 -2.58 -12.04 -11.35
N LYS A 20 -2.14 -12.83 -12.33
CA LYS A 20 -0.76 -12.75 -12.85
C LYS A 20 -0.55 -11.45 -13.61
N CYS A 21 0.54 -10.75 -13.30
CA CYS A 21 0.93 -9.53 -14.03
C CYS A 21 1.58 -9.86 -15.39
N TYR A 22 2.13 -11.06 -15.55
CA TYR A 22 2.73 -11.53 -16.80
C TYR A 22 2.61 -13.06 -16.91
N SER A 23 2.62 -13.58 -18.14
CA SER A 23 2.30 -14.99 -18.44
C SER A 23 3.14 -16.03 -17.71
N ARG A 24 4.38 -15.67 -17.32
CA ARG A 24 5.34 -16.56 -16.64
C ARG A 24 5.49 -16.27 -15.15
N GLU A 25 4.61 -15.45 -14.56
CA GLU A 25 4.65 -15.18 -13.13
C GLU A 25 4.35 -16.46 -12.34
N SER A 26 5.16 -16.76 -11.31
CA SER A 26 4.95 -17.91 -10.46
C SER A 26 3.78 -17.69 -9.51
N TYR A 27 3.02 -18.74 -9.18
CA TYR A 27 1.97 -18.65 -8.17
C TYR A 27 2.52 -18.20 -6.80
N ASN A 28 3.77 -18.54 -6.47
CA ASN A 28 4.43 -18.06 -5.26
C ASN A 28 4.53 -16.53 -5.22
N ASN A 29 4.87 -15.89 -6.35
CA ASN A 29 4.95 -14.43 -6.43
C ASN A 29 3.57 -13.78 -6.33
N VAL A 30 2.56 -14.35 -6.99
CA VAL A 30 1.16 -13.90 -6.88
C VAL A 30 0.70 -13.99 -5.42
N VAL A 31 0.87 -15.16 -4.78
CA VAL A 31 0.47 -15.38 -3.38
C VAL A 31 1.22 -14.44 -2.44
N ARG A 32 2.53 -14.25 -2.62
CA ARG A 32 3.31 -13.30 -1.80
C ARG A 32 2.76 -11.88 -1.93
N ARG A 33 2.49 -11.40 -3.15
CA ARG A 33 1.89 -10.07 -3.38
C ARG A 33 0.52 -9.95 -2.71
N LEU A 34 -0.31 -10.99 -2.79
CA LEU A 34 -1.62 -11.00 -2.13
C LEU A 34 -1.49 -10.97 -0.60
N LEU A 35 -0.51 -11.66 -0.04
CA LEU A 35 -0.22 -11.61 1.39
C LEU A 35 0.25 -10.21 1.81
N ASP A 36 1.16 -9.60 1.06
CA ASP A 36 1.65 -8.23 1.31
C ASP A 36 0.51 -7.20 1.25
N LEU A 37 -0.52 -7.44 0.43
CA LEU A 37 -1.71 -6.58 0.35
C LEU A 37 -2.74 -6.85 1.46
N ALA A 38 -2.87 -8.09 1.91
CA ALA A 38 -3.87 -8.49 2.90
C ALA A 38 -3.38 -8.31 4.34
N ILE A 39 -2.07 -8.40 4.56
CA ILE A 39 -1.43 -8.30 5.86
C ILE A 39 -0.65 -7.00 5.88
N ASP A 40 -1.31 -5.94 6.35
CA ASP A 40 -0.62 -4.70 6.67
C ASP A 40 0.22 -4.90 7.94
N THR A 41 1.53 -5.03 7.77
CA THR A 41 2.47 -5.19 8.89
C THR A 41 2.76 -3.87 9.60
N GLU A 42 2.39 -2.74 9.00
CA GLU A 42 2.65 -1.40 9.53
C GLU A 42 1.40 -0.53 9.34
N PRO A 43 0.29 -0.86 10.03
CA PRO A 43 -0.91 -0.05 9.96
C PRO A 43 -0.64 1.35 10.52
N LEU A 44 -1.28 2.34 9.91
CA LEU A 44 -1.23 3.71 10.43
C LEU A 44 -1.80 3.74 11.86
N SER A 45 -1.12 4.47 12.75
CA SER A 45 -1.67 4.76 14.08
C SER A 45 -2.89 5.68 13.97
N ASP A 46 -3.75 5.67 14.98
CA ASP A 46 -4.90 6.57 15.05
C ASP A 46 -4.47 8.04 14.93
N GLU A 47 -3.32 8.40 15.51
CA GLU A 47 -2.73 9.74 15.40
C GLU A 47 -2.32 10.07 13.96
N ALA A 48 -1.70 9.12 13.25
CA ALA A 48 -1.32 9.32 11.85
C ALA A 48 -2.55 9.47 10.95
N ILE A 49 -3.60 8.68 11.19
CA ILE A 49 -4.88 8.79 10.48
C ILE A 49 -5.51 10.16 10.73
N LEU A 50 -5.58 10.60 11.99
CA LEU A 50 -6.14 11.90 12.35
C LEU A 50 -5.37 13.05 11.67
N GLY A 51 -4.04 13.02 11.69
CA GLY A 51 -3.22 14.02 11.02
C GLY A 51 -3.44 14.08 9.50
N ILE A 52 -3.67 12.92 8.86
CA ILE A 52 -4.04 12.86 7.44
C ILE A 52 -5.42 13.48 7.21
N GLU A 53 -6.40 13.18 8.06
CA GLU A 53 -7.74 13.75 7.95
C GLU A 53 -7.75 15.28 8.11
N GLU A 54 -6.99 15.80 9.07
CA GLU A 54 -6.79 17.24 9.27
C GLU A 54 -6.15 17.89 8.05
N ALA A 55 -5.06 17.31 7.52
CA ALA A 55 -4.41 17.80 6.31
C ALA A 55 -5.36 17.81 5.09
N LEU A 56 -6.22 16.79 4.94
CA LEU A 56 -7.23 16.75 3.89
C LEU A 56 -8.29 17.85 4.06
N GLN A 57 -8.66 18.21 5.30
CA GLN A 57 -9.57 19.32 5.57
C GLN A 57 -8.93 20.68 5.26
N ASP A 58 -7.64 20.85 5.58
CA ASP A 58 -6.88 22.05 5.26
C ASP A 58 -6.78 22.28 3.75
N LEU A 59 -6.47 21.22 2.99
CA LEU A 59 -6.47 21.25 1.52
C LEU A 59 -7.83 21.69 0.97
N LYS A 60 -8.93 21.11 1.48
CA LYS A 60 -10.29 21.48 1.06
C LYS A 60 -10.66 22.93 1.41
N ALA A 61 -10.16 23.43 2.52
CA ALA A 61 -10.39 24.81 2.96
C ALA A 61 -9.45 25.82 2.31
N GLY A 62 -8.50 25.38 1.47
CA GLY A 62 -7.49 26.24 0.85
C GLY A 62 -6.42 26.73 1.83
N ARG A 63 -6.30 26.12 3.01
CA ARG A 63 -5.25 26.40 4.00
C ARG A 63 -3.99 25.63 3.60
N ILE A 64 -3.32 26.10 2.55
CA ILE A 64 -2.12 25.46 2.03
C ILE A 64 -0.93 26.41 2.13
N TYR A 65 0.24 25.83 2.40
CA TYR A 65 1.51 26.53 2.33
C TYR A 65 2.25 26.08 1.07
N SER A 66 2.86 27.02 0.37
CA SER A 66 3.80 26.72 -0.70
C SER A 66 5.12 26.18 -0.13
N GLU A 67 5.86 25.46 -0.97
CA GLU A 67 7.16 24.92 -0.58
C GLU A 67 8.13 26.03 -0.13
N GLU A 68 8.11 27.20 -0.78
CA GLU A 68 8.96 28.33 -0.39
C GLU A 68 8.58 28.90 0.99
N GLU A 69 7.29 28.97 1.31
CA GLU A 69 6.80 29.43 2.62
C GLU A 69 7.24 28.48 3.73
N ILE A 70 7.06 27.16 3.54
CA ILE A 70 7.48 26.15 4.52
C ILE A 70 9.00 26.18 4.70
N LYS A 71 9.77 26.22 3.61
CA LYS A 71 11.24 26.28 3.66
C LYS A 71 11.74 27.49 4.45
N LYS A 72 11.12 28.66 4.22
CA LYS A 72 11.44 29.88 4.95
C LYS A 72 11.07 29.78 6.44
N GLU A 73 9.92 29.21 6.76
CA GLU A 73 9.43 29.05 8.13
C GLU A 73 10.30 28.09 8.96
N PHE A 74 10.68 26.96 8.37
CA PHE A 74 11.47 25.92 9.05
C PHE A 74 12.99 26.06 8.86
N GLY A 75 13.46 27.10 8.15
CA GLY A 75 14.88 27.37 7.93
C GLY A 75 15.59 26.33 7.05
N VAL A 76 14.83 25.60 6.23
CA VAL A 76 15.34 24.57 5.31
C VAL A 76 15.54 25.21 3.94
N ARG A 77 16.71 25.01 3.31
CA ARG A 77 17.00 25.51 1.95
C ARG A 77 16.73 24.45 0.91
#